data_AF-A0AAJ1BPJ7-F1
#
_entry.id   AF-A0AAJ1BPJ7-F1
#
_cell.length_a   1.000
_cell.length_b   1.000
_cell.length_c   1.000
_cell.angle_alpha   90.00
_cell.angle_beta   90.00
_cell.angle_gamma   90.00
#
_symmetry.space_group_name_H-M   'P 1'
#
loop_
_entity.id
_entity.type
_entity.pdbx_description
1 polymer ?
#
loop_
_entity_poly.entity_id
_entity_poly.type
_entity_poly.pdbx_seq_one_letter_code
_entity_poly.pdbx_strand_id
1 'polypeptide(L)'
;RVVFQTAAPWKTELARDAIQLHSEGFDFKAQGQAHVQSLPIFENESLRGDIFQIWMALTTGSKKKRGRIHTWSDGERTLISSGLDEAAVLNANADFLATELEVDSVDAYPVGEGEDVAGKARVAFPLEPGIAFL
;
A
#
# COMPACT_ATOMS: atom_id res chain seq x y z
N ARG A 1 7.86 10.23 -20.15
CA ARG A 1 7.19 8.98 -19.71
C ARG A 1 6.89 9.06 -18.22
N VAL A 2 5.80 8.45 -17.73
CA VAL A 2 5.51 8.36 -16.29
C VAL A 2 5.35 6.91 -15.86
N VAL A 3 5.89 6.58 -14.69
CA VAL A 3 5.76 5.25 -14.08
C VAL A 3 5.09 5.38 -12.71
N PHE A 4 4.00 4.64 -12.51
CA PHE A 4 3.32 4.47 -11.24
C PHE A 4 3.70 3.11 -10.63
N GLN A 5 4.44 3.13 -9.53
CA GLN A 5 4.77 1.92 -8.77
C GLN A 5 3.75 1.75 -7.63
N THR A 6 2.80 0.85 -7.79
CA THR A 6 1.74 0.61 -6.79
C THR A 6 2.26 -0.23 -5.62
N ALA A 7 1.52 -0.28 -4.51
CA ALA A 7 1.97 -1.00 -3.33
C ALA A 7 2.29 -2.47 -3.62
N ALA A 8 3.35 -2.99 -2.99
CA ALA A 8 3.62 -4.43 -3.04
C ALA A 8 2.40 -5.21 -2.50
N PRO A 9 2.02 -6.35 -3.08
CA PRO A 9 0.78 -7.06 -2.74
C PRO A 9 0.59 -7.28 -1.23
N TRP A 10 1.66 -7.63 -0.53
CA TRP A 10 1.62 -7.86 0.91
C TRP A 10 1.30 -6.62 1.75
N LYS A 11 1.66 -5.41 1.30
CA LYS A 11 1.29 -4.17 1.99
C LYS A 11 -0.23 -3.97 1.92
N THR A 12 -0.83 -4.32 0.77
CA THR A 12 -2.27 -4.27 0.56
C THR A 12 -2.99 -5.34 1.39
N GLU A 13 -2.43 -6.55 1.50
CA GLU A 13 -2.97 -7.60 2.38
C GLU A 13 -2.96 -7.17 3.85
N LEU A 14 -1.84 -6.63 4.36
CA LEU A 14 -1.78 -6.08 5.73
C LEU A 14 -2.78 -4.94 5.94
N ALA A 15 -3.00 -4.10 4.93
CA ALA A 15 -3.97 -3.02 5.02
C ALA A 15 -5.41 -3.55 5.13
N ARG A 16 -5.77 -4.57 4.36
CA ARG A 16 -7.08 -5.23 4.43
C ARG A 16 -7.31 -5.85 5.80
N ASP A 17 -6.33 -6.59 6.29
CA ASP A 17 -6.35 -7.23 7.60
C ASP A 17 -6.49 -6.20 8.73
N ALA A 18 -5.71 -5.11 8.69
CA ALA A 18 -5.84 -4.01 9.65
C ALA A 18 -7.22 -3.34 9.61
N ILE A 19 -7.82 -3.14 8.43
CA ILE A 19 -9.18 -2.59 8.30
C ILE A 19 -10.21 -3.54 8.93
N GLN A 20 -10.11 -4.84 8.64
CA GLN A 20 -10.99 -5.85 9.20
C GLN A 20 -10.92 -5.87 10.73
N LEU A 21 -9.71 -6.01 11.29
CA LEU A 21 -9.49 -6.03 12.74
C LEU A 21 -9.97 -4.73 13.41
N HIS A 22 -9.79 -3.59 12.74
CA HIS A 22 -10.30 -2.33 13.26
C HIS A 22 -11.83 -2.32 13.37
N SER A 23 -12.52 -2.90 12.38
CA SER A 23 -13.98 -3.03 12.40
C SER A 23 -14.49 -3.97 13.50
N GLU A 24 -13.67 -4.95 13.89
CA GLU A 24 -13.96 -5.92 14.96
C GLU A 24 -13.59 -5.39 16.36
N GLY A 25 -13.06 -4.16 16.47
CA GLY A 25 -12.67 -3.56 17.74
C GLY A 25 -11.37 -4.14 18.33
N PHE A 26 -10.49 -4.68 17.48
CA PHE A 26 -9.22 -5.29 17.88
C PHE A 26 -8.29 -4.30 18.60
N ASP A 27 -7.63 -4.76 19.67
CA ASP A 27 -6.64 -3.95 20.40
C ASP A 27 -5.26 -4.05 19.75
N PHE A 28 -4.98 -3.16 18.81
CA PHE A 28 -3.69 -3.08 18.12
C PHE A 28 -2.50 -2.82 19.06
N LYS A 29 -2.71 -2.20 20.22
CA LYS A 29 -1.61 -1.91 21.16
C LYS A 29 -1.24 -3.15 21.97
N ALA A 30 -2.23 -3.91 22.42
CA ALA A 30 -2.00 -5.09 23.24
C ALA A 30 -1.67 -6.33 22.39
N GLN A 31 -2.35 -6.51 21.26
CA GLN A 31 -2.36 -7.77 20.50
C GLN A 31 -1.68 -7.66 19.12
N GLY A 32 -1.43 -6.43 18.64
CA GLY A 32 -0.96 -6.21 17.27
C GLY A 32 0.39 -6.87 16.94
N GLN A 33 1.34 -6.87 17.88
CA GLN A 33 2.64 -7.50 17.63
C GLN A 33 2.52 -9.02 17.47
N ALA A 34 1.77 -9.68 18.35
CA ALA A 34 1.58 -11.13 18.29
C ALA A 34 0.83 -11.55 17.01
N HIS A 35 -0.15 -10.74 16.59
CA HIS A 35 -0.88 -10.95 15.34
C HIS A 35 0.03 -10.88 14.11
N VAL A 36 0.84 -9.83 13.97
CA VAL A 36 1.76 -9.72 12.83
C VAL A 36 2.76 -10.87 12.77
N GLN A 37 3.23 -11.33 13.93
CA GLN A 37 4.16 -12.45 14.03
C GLN A 37 3.54 -13.80 13.64
N SER A 38 2.21 -13.93 13.70
CA SER A 38 1.51 -15.16 13.29
C SER A 38 1.19 -15.20 11.80
N LEU A 39 1.36 -14.09 11.07
CA LEU A 39 1.09 -14.04 9.64
C LEU A 39 2.18 -14.78 8.84
N PRO A 40 1.83 -15.53 7.78
CA PRO A 40 2.80 -16.29 6.96
C PRO A 40 3.95 -15.44 6.40
N ILE A 41 3.67 -14.17 6.04
CA ILE A 41 4.70 -13.28 5.51
C ILE A 41 5.82 -12.97 6.52
N PHE A 42 5.56 -13.13 7.81
CA PHE A 42 6.56 -12.93 8.86
C PHE A 42 7.66 -14.01 8.86
N GLU A 43 7.44 -15.14 8.20
CA GLU A 43 8.46 -16.16 7.96
C GLU A 43 9.61 -15.62 7.09
N ASN A 44 9.34 -14.63 6.24
CA ASN A 44 10.37 -13.96 5.45
C ASN A 44 11.19 -12.99 6.32
N GLU A 45 12.35 -13.46 6.79
CA GLU A 45 13.21 -12.71 7.71
C GLU A 45 13.66 -11.35 7.16
N SER A 46 13.87 -11.26 5.84
CA SER A 46 14.32 -10.03 5.18
C SER A 46 13.26 -8.92 5.21
N LEU A 47 11.98 -9.28 5.34
CA LEU A 47 10.87 -8.33 5.33
C LEU A 47 10.36 -7.96 6.73
N ARG A 48 10.77 -8.66 7.79
CA ARG A 48 10.22 -8.47 9.15
C ARG A 48 10.26 -7.02 9.64
N GLY A 49 11.36 -6.31 9.37
CA GLY A 49 11.50 -4.90 9.73
C GLY A 49 10.46 -4.03 9.02
N ASP A 50 10.31 -4.21 7.71
CA ASP A 50 9.36 -3.47 6.89
C ASP A 50 7.91 -3.83 7.23
N ILE A 51 7.62 -5.11 7.49
CA ILE A 51 6.31 -5.59 7.92
C ILE A 51 5.88 -4.85 9.19
N PHE A 52 6.74 -4.78 10.21
CA PHE A 52 6.42 -4.04 11.43
C PHE A 52 6.24 -2.54 11.19
N GLN A 53 7.08 -1.93 10.36
CA GLN A 53 6.95 -0.51 10.04
C GLN A 53 5.63 -0.20 9.34
N ILE A 54 5.25 -1.02 8.36
CA ILE A 54 3.99 -0.90 7.62
C ILE A 54 2.81 -1.17 8.55
N TRP A 55 2.84 -2.23 9.36
CA TRP A 55 1.80 -2.51 10.33
C TRP A 55 1.58 -1.37 11.32
N MET A 56 2.66 -0.80 11.85
CA MET A 56 2.58 0.36 12.73
C MET A 56 2.00 1.57 11.99
N ALA A 57 2.43 1.85 10.76
CA ALA A 57 1.88 2.93 9.95
C ALA A 57 0.39 2.75 9.66
N LEU A 58 -0.07 1.52 9.48
CA LEU A 58 -1.47 1.17 9.27
C LEU A 58 -2.30 1.37 10.54
N THR A 59 -1.80 0.92 11.69
CA THR A 59 -2.62 0.72 12.90
C THR A 59 -2.48 1.86 13.91
N THR A 60 -1.38 1.90 14.65
CA THR A 60 -1.17 2.85 15.76
C THR A 60 -0.55 4.16 15.30
N GLY A 61 0.16 4.15 14.18
CA GLY A 61 0.88 5.27 13.61
C GLY A 61 2.20 5.57 14.33
N SER A 62 2.56 6.85 14.35
CA SER A 62 3.72 7.39 15.03
C SER A 62 3.32 8.48 16.01
N LYS A 63 4.27 8.98 16.81
CA LYS A 63 4.02 10.09 17.74
C LYS A 63 3.40 11.34 17.07
N LYS A 64 3.66 11.55 15.78
CA LYS A 64 3.18 12.73 15.02
C LYS A 64 2.01 12.44 14.07
N LYS A 65 1.71 11.17 13.77
CA LYS A 65 0.69 10.78 12.77
C LYS A 65 -0.11 9.59 13.28
N ARG A 66 -1.43 9.66 13.20
CA ARG A 66 -2.29 8.49 13.50
C ARG A 66 -2.11 7.42 12.43
N GLY A 67 -2.38 6.17 12.80
CA GLY A 67 -2.39 5.08 11.83
C GLY A 67 -3.46 5.26 10.77
N ARG A 68 -3.20 4.71 9.59
CA ARG A 68 -4.05 4.87 8.39
C ARG A 68 -5.49 4.39 8.59
N ILE A 69 -5.72 3.34 9.38
CA ILE A 69 -7.08 2.87 9.71
C ILE A 69 -7.95 3.96 10.35
N HIS A 70 -7.35 4.98 10.96
CA HIS A 70 -8.07 6.11 11.58
C HIS A 70 -8.17 7.35 10.69
N THR A 71 -7.43 7.39 9.58
CA THR A 71 -7.37 8.56 8.69
C THR A 71 -7.98 8.30 7.33
N TRP A 72 -8.02 7.05 6.87
CA TRP A 72 -8.73 6.67 5.66
C TRP A 72 -10.22 6.95 5.83
N SER A 73 -10.77 7.60 4.81
CA SER A 73 -12.20 7.73 4.56
C SER A 73 -12.85 6.38 4.33
N ASP A 74 -14.18 6.33 4.41
CA ASP A 74 -14.93 5.11 4.16
C ASP A 74 -14.70 4.60 2.73
N GLY A 75 -14.62 5.52 1.74
CA GLY A 75 -14.33 5.18 0.35
C GLY A 75 -12.96 4.52 0.17
N GLU A 76 -11.91 5.07 0.80
CA GLU A 76 -10.57 4.46 0.75
C GLU A 76 -10.55 3.07 1.38
N ARG A 77 -11.22 2.89 2.52
CA ARG A 77 -11.34 1.57 3.16
C ARG A 77 -12.08 0.58 2.26
N THR A 78 -13.18 1.00 1.65
CA THR A 78 -13.93 0.17 0.69
C THR A 78 -13.06 -0.23 -0.49
N LEU A 79 -12.31 0.69 -1.09
CA LEU A 79 -11.41 0.37 -2.21
C LEU A 79 -10.34 -0.64 -1.80
N ILE A 80 -9.67 -0.43 -0.67
CA ILE A 80 -8.63 -1.35 -0.18
C ILE A 80 -9.22 -2.73 0.11
N SER A 81 -10.35 -2.79 0.83
CA SER A 81 -11.04 -4.04 1.17
C SER A 81 -11.62 -4.77 -0.04
N SER A 82 -11.95 -4.05 -1.12
CA SER A 82 -12.63 -4.63 -2.30
C SER A 82 -11.78 -5.59 -3.12
N GLY A 83 -10.46 -5.58 -2.97
CA GLY A 83 -9.61 -6.34 -3.88
C GLY A 83 -8.95 -5.51 -4.99
N LEU A 84 -9.23 -4.20 -5.07
CA LEU A 84 -8.87 -3.34 -6.21
C LEU A 84 -7.43 -3.55 -6.69
N ASP A 85 -7.28 -3.85 -7.97
CA ASP A 85 -5.99 -3.86 -8.65
C ASP A 85 -5.67 -2.44 -9.14
N GLU A 86 -4.92 -1.69 -8.33
CA GLU A 86 -4.52 -0.31 -8.63
C GLU A 86 -3.74 -0.21 -9.95
N ALA A 87 -2.86 -1.17 -10.22
CA ALA A 87 -2.03 -1.15 -11.43
C ALA A 87 -2.88 -1.39 -12.68
N ALA A 88 -3.79 -2.37 -12.63
CA ALA A 88 -4.72 -2.62 -13.73
C ALA A 88 -5.62 -1.41 -14.01
N VAL A 89 -6.14 -0.75 -12.96
CA VAL A 89 -6.96 0.46 -13.11
C VAL A 89 -6.17 1.60 -13.75
N LEU A 90 -4.93 1.84 -13.31
CA LEU A 90 -4.08 2.89 -13.88
C LEU A 90 -3.75 2.60 -15.35
N ASN A 91 -3.37 1.36 -15.66
CA ASN A 91 -3.06 0.95 -17.03
C ASN A 91 -4.28 1.00 -17.96
N ALA A 92 -5.47 0.64 -17.47
CA ALA A 92 -6.71 0.75 -18.25
C ALA A 92 -7.06 2.20 -18.63
N ASN A 93 -6.50 3.18 -17.92
CA ASN A 93 -6.69 4.62 -18.15
C ASN A 93 -5.41 5.31 -18.64
N ALA A 94 -4.40 4.55 -19.08
CA ALA A 94 -3.07 5.08 -19.41
C ALA A 94 -3.11 6.17 -20.49
N ASP A 95 -3.91 6.00 -21.55
CA ASP A 95 -4.01 6.99 -22.64
C ASP A 95 -4.57 8.33 -22.16
N PHE A 96 -5.60 8.29 -21.32
CA PHE A 96 -6.18 9.49 -20.70
C PHE A 96 -5.15 10.17 -19.80
N LEU A 97 -4.48 9.40 -18.94
CA LEU A 97 -3.44 9.93 -18.04
C LEU A 97 -2.26 10.51 -18.82
N ALA A 98 -1.80 9.85 -19.88
CA ALA A 98 -0.70 10.31 -20.73
C ALA A 98 -1.06 11.65 -21.40
N THR A 99 -2.29 11.77 -21.89
CA THR A 99 -2.80 13.00 -22.51
C THR A 99 -2.87 14.14 -21.49
N GLU A 100 -3.50 13.94 -20.33
CA GLU A 100 -3.70 14.98 -19.32
C GLU A 100 -2.41 15.38 -18.60
N LEU A 101 -1.45 14.47 -18.46
CA LEU A 101 -0.13 14.75 -17.88
C LEU A 101 0.88 15.28 -18.90
N GLU A 102 0.50 15.38 -20.18
CA GLU A 102 1.36 15.81 -21.29
C GLU A 102 2.65 14.97 -21.41
N VAL A 103 2.52 13.64 -21.34
CA VAL A 103 3.65 12.69 -21.43
C VAL A 103 3.42 11.63 -22.50
N ASP A 104 4.51 11.08 -23.04
CA ASP A 104 4.42 10.10 -24.15
C ASP A 104 3.74 8.78 -23.77
N SER A 105 3.91 8.33 -22.53
CA SER A 105 3.34 7.07 -22.05
C SER A 105 3.23 7.03 -20.53
N VAL A 106 2.30 6.20 -20.06
CA VAL A 106 2.07 5.87 -18.65
C VAL A 106 2.14 4.36 -18.48
N ASP A 107 2.96 3.91 -17.54
CA ASP A 107 3.03 2.51 -17.12
C ASP A 107 2.75 2.39 -15.62
N ALA A 108 2.01 1.37 -15.21
CA ALA A 108 1.79 1.06 -13.81
C ALA A 108 2.06 -0.42 -13.51
N TYR A 109 2.73 -0.69 -12.39
CA TYR A 109 2.95 -2.06 -11.92
C TYR A 109 3.14 -2.12 -10.40
N PRO A 110 2.80 -3.25 -9.77
CA PRO A 110 3.09 -3.48 -8.36
C PRO A 110 4.59 -3.49 -8.09
N VAL A 111 5.00 -2.91 -6.96
CA VAL A 111 6.36 -3.08 -6.46
C VAL A 111 6.67 -4.56 -6.27
N GLY A 112 7.73 -5.02 -6.96
CA GLY A 112 8.15 -6.42 -7.01
C GLY A 112 7.95 -7.09 -8.37
N GLU A 113 7.09 -6.54 -9.23
CA GLU A 113 6.80 -7.07 -10.57
C GLU A 113 7.46 -6.27 -11.71
N GLY A 114 8.26 -5.26 -11.37
CA GLY A 114 9.01 -4.42 -12.31
C GLY A 114 10.23 -3.78 -11.67
N GLU A 115 10.87 -2.87 -12.40
CA GLU A 115 12.07 -2.15 -11.92
C GLU A 115 11.70 -1.04 -10.91
N ASP A 116 12.57 -0.80 -9.94
CA ASP A 116 12.43 0.37 -9.06
C ASP A 116 12.90 1.64 -9.77
N VAL A 117 11.95 2.34 -10.38
CA VAL A 117 12.22 3.62 -11.07
C VAL A 117 12.39 4.74 -10.06
N ALA A 118 13.55 5.40 -10.09
CA ALA A 118 13.89 6.55 -9.26
C ALA A 118 13.73 6.31 -7.74
N GLY A 119 13.82 5.06 -7.28
CA GLY A 119 13.71 4.71 -5.87
C GLY A 119 12.31 4.90 -5.28
N LYS A 120 11.25 4.91 -6.11
CA LYS A 120 9.87 5.17 -5.68
C LYS A 120 9.18 3.92 -5.13
N ALA A 121 9.71 2.72 -5.35
CA ALA A 121 9.16 1.49 -4.78
C ALA A 121 9.02 1.54 -3.25
N ARG A 122 10.00 2.13 -2.57
CA ARG A 122 10.02 2.21 -1.10
C ARG A 122 8.88 3.05 -0.51
N VAL A 123 8.40 4.05 -1.26
CA VAL A 123 7.35 4.97 -0.78
C VAL A 123 5.95 4.53 -1.20
N ALA A 124 5.84 3.54 -2.09
CA ALA A 124 4.56 3.00 -2.52
C ALA A 124 3.79 2.39 -1.35
N PHE A 125 2.54 2.82 -1.20
CA PHE A 125 1.62 2.42 -0.14
C PHE A 125 0.22 2.28 -0.74
N PRO A 126 -0.70 1.46 -0.16
CA PRO A 126 -2.03 1.30 -0.74
C PRO A 126 -2.74 2.65 -0.96
N LEU A 127 -3.27 2.84 -2.17
CA LEU A 127 -3.84 4.10 -2.70
C LEU A 127 -2.87 5.30 -2.79
N GLU A 128 -1.58 5.09 -2.58
CA GLU A 128 -0.52 6.09 -2.68
C GLU A 128 0.66 5.52 -3.48
N PRO A 129 0.53 5.39 -4.82
CA PRO A 129 1.59 4.87 -5.66
C PRO A 129 2.82 5.79 -5.66
N GLY A 130 3.99 5.18 -5.80
CA GLY A 130 5.23 5.91 -6.05
C GLY A 130 5.30 6.36 -7.51
N ILE A 131 5.28 7.67 -7.74
CA ILE A 131 5.26 8.25 -9.11
C ILE A 131 6.65 8.75 -9.50
N ALA A 132 7.09 8.36 -10.70
CA ALA A 132 8.33 8.84 -11.32
C ALA A 132 8.04 9.42 -12.72
N PHE A 133 8.47 10.65 -12.95
CA PHE A 133 8.50 11.28 -14.28
C PHE A 133 9.91 11.10 -14.86
N LEU A 134 9.96 10.61 -16.10
CA LEU A 134 11.17 10.34 -16.87
C LEU A 134 11.20 11.19 -18.14
#